data_AF-A0A2P5BB91-F1
#
_entry.id   AF-A0A2P5BB91-F1
#
_cell.length_a   1.000
_cell.length_b   1.000
_cell.length_c   1.000
_cell.angle_alpha   90.00
_cell.angle_beta   90.00
_cell.angle_gamma   90.00
#
_symmetry.space_group_name_H-M   'P 1'
#
loop_
_entity.id
_entity.type
_entity.pdbx_description
1 polymer ?
#
loop_
_entity_poly.entity_id
_entity_poly.type
_entity_poly.pdbx_seq_one_letter_code
_entity_poly.pdbx_strand_id
1 'polypeptide(L)'
;MDVACTGMALWDNGRACGRGYHIKCIGTTNLAPQPCRINGAAIVEIVDYCPKSNSTLKLSLDAFSKLADLSSGKVKIKFKQ
;
A
#
# COMPACT_ATOMS: atom_id res chain seq x y z
N MET A 1 -2.53 10.93 -9.51
CA MET A 1 -2.54 11.03 -8.04
C MET A 1 -2.67 9.62 -7.52
N ASP A 2 -1.77 9.20 -6.63
CA ASP A 2 -1.74 7.83 -6.12
C ASP A 2 -2.70 7.69 -4.94
N VAL A 3 -3.65 6.77 -5.04
CA VAL A 3 -4.68 6.56 -4.02
C VAL A 3 -4.63 5.16 -3.44
N ALA A 4 -5.15 5.03 -2.23
CA ALA A 4 -5.31 3.77 -1.53
C ALA A 4 -6.63 3.74 -0.75
N CYS A 5 -7.12 2.53 -0.51
CA CYS A 5 -8.13 2.28 0.51
C CYS A 5 -7.52 1.48 1.66
N THR A 6 -8.06 1.65 2.85
CA THR A 6 -7.53 0.98 4.05
C THR A 6 -8.50 -0.04 4.62
N GLY A 7 -7.94 -1.09 5.22
CA GLY A 7 -8.70 -1.98 6.10
C GLY A 7 -9.01 -1.34 7.47
N MET A 8 -9.75 -2.07 8.30
CA MET A 8 -10.23 -1.58 9.62
C MET A 8 -9.09 -1.12 10.54
N ALA A 9 -7.92 -1.76 10.46
CA ALA A 9 -6.77 -1.45 11.29
C ALA A 9 -6.23 -0.02 11.13
N LEU A 10 -6.43 0.61 9.96
CA LEU A 10 -5.94 1.96 9.66
C LEU A 10 -7.07 2.95 9.34
N TRP A 11 -8.31 2.49 9.09
CA TRP A 11 -9.43 3.39 8.77
C TRP A 11 -9.75 4.39 9.88
N ASP A 12 -9.60 3.97 11.13
CA ASP A 12 -9.81 4.79 12.32
C ASP A 12 -11.15 5.57 12.29
N ASN A 13 -12.23 4.84 12.01
CA ASN A 13 -13.59 5.40 11.88
C ASN A 13 -13.69 6.59 10.91
N GLY A 14 -12.95 6.53 9.79
CA GLY A 14 -12.93 7.57 8.76
C GLY A 14 -11.90 8.67 8.97
N ARG A 15 -11.21 8.69 10.11
CA ARG A 15 -10.18 9.71 10.38
C ARG A 15 -8.97 9.60 9.47
N ALA A 16 -8.74 8.45 8.84
CA ALA A 16 -7.67 8.27 7.87
C ALA A 16 -7.98 8.85 6.49
N CYS A 17 -9.25 9.10 6.15
CA CYS A 17 -9.63 9.68 4.86
C CYS A 17 -8.96 11.04 4.64
N GLY A 18 -8.42 11.28 3.44
CA GLY A 18 -7.69 12.49 3.07
C GLY A 18 -6.24 12.57 3.59
N ARG A 19 -5.76 11.57 4.35
CA ARG A 19 -4.38 11.55 4.82
C ARG A 19 -3.43 10.96 3.78
N GLY A 20 -2.32 11.66 3.56
CA GLY A 20 -1.19 11.16 2.76
C GLY A 20 -0.27 10.28 3.60
N TYR A 21 0.18 9.16 3.02
CA TYR A 21 1.17 8.27 3.61
C TYR A 21 2.33 8.04 2.66
N HIS A 22 3.55 8.26 3.15
CA HIS A 22 4.76 7.78 2.53
C HIS A 22 4.88 6.27 2.76
N ILE A 23 4.90 5.51 1.68
CA ILE A 23 5.01 4.06 1.71
C ILE A 23 6.29 3.62 1.01
N LYS A 24 6.96 2.60 1.56
CA LYS A 24 8.19 2.02 1.02
C LYS A 24 8.12 0.50 1.08
N CYS A 25 8.47 -0.15 -0.02
CA CYS A 25 8.57 -1.60 -0.06
C CYS A 25 9.79 -2.05 0.75
N ILE A 26 9.58 -2.98 1.69
CA ILE A 26 10.64 -3.51 2.57
C ILE A 26 10.87 -5.00 2.39
N GLY A 27 10.05 -5.67 1.58
CA GLY A 27 10.27 -7.07 1.24
C GLY A 27 9.01 -7.79 0.78
N THR A 28 9.12 -9.10 0.68
CA THR A 28 8.06 -9.98 0.20
C THR A 28 7.16 -10.51 1.31
N THR A 29 5.92 -10.84 0.96
CA THR A 29 5.03 -11.71 1.75
C THR A 29 5.04 -13.17 1.28
N ASN A 30 5.59 -13.46 0.09
CA ASN A 30 5.59 -14.78 -0.56
C ASN A 30 7.02 -15.19 -0.99
N LEU A 31 7.17 -16.37 -1.59
CA LEU A 31 8.46 -16.88 -2.09
C LEU A 31 8.99 -16.18 -3.37
N ALA A 32 8.34 -15.09 -3.82
CA ALA A 32 8.80 -14.35 -5.00
C ALA A 32 10.20 -13.75 -4.77
N PRO A 33 11.18 -14.02 -5.66
CA PRO A 33 12.50 -13.43 -5.55
C PRO A 33 12.41 -11.92 -5.81
N GLN A 34 12.68 -11.12 -4.79
CA GLN A 34 12.79 -9.65 -4.83
C GLN A 34 11.60 -8.92 -5.48
N PRO A 35 10.44 -8.85 -4.81
CA PRO A 35 9.27 -8.19 -5.39
C PRO A 35 9.37 -6.67 -5.40
N CYS A 36 10.22 -6.08 -4.56
CA CYS A 36 10.36 -4.62 -4.46
C CYS A 36 11.15 -4.06 -5.63
N ARG A 37 10.67 -2.97 -6.21
CA ARG A 37 11.44 -2.16 -7.16
C ARG A 37 12.64 -1.55 -6.45
N ILE A 38 13.72 -1.28 -7.19
CA ILE A 38 14.85 -0.48 -6.69
C ILE A 38 14.30 0.87 -6.25
N ASN A 39 14.53 1.24 -4.98
CA ASN A 39 13.95 2.42 -4.35
C ASN A 39 12.40 2.50 -4.37
N GLY A 40 11.72 1.35 -4.40
CA GLY A 40 10.26 1.28 -4.45
C GLY A 40 9.61 2.03 -3.29
N ALA A 41 9.07 3.21 -3.58
CA ALA A 41 8.39 4.09 -2.65
C ALA A 41 7.34 4.94 -3.39
N ALA A 42 6.31 5.36 -2.67
CA ALA A 42 5.25 6.22 -3.20
C ALA A 42 4.63 7.03 -2.06
N ILE A 43 3.87 8.06 -2.41
CA ILE A 43 2.99 8.78 -1.49
C ILE A 43 1.57 8.46 -1.92
N VAL A 44 0.75 7.95 -1.01
CA VAL A 44 -0.64 7.60 -1.31
C VAL A 44 -1.60 8.35 -0.41
N GLU A 45 -2.72 8.81 -0.96
CA GLU A 45 -3.81 9.37 -0.18
C GLU A 45 -4.86 8.28 0.10
N ILE A 46 -5.34 8.22 1.34
CA ILE A 46 -6.44 7.33 1.71
C ILE A 46 -7.76 7.99 1.29
N VAL A 47 -8.45 7.37 0.33
CA VAL A 47 -9.70 7.92 -0.21
C VAL A 47 -10.93 7.06 0.08
N ASP A 48 -10.74 5.84 0.58
CA ASP A 48 -11.84 4.90 0.80
C ASP A 48 -11.54 3.85 1.89
N TYR A 49 -12.60 3.21 2.38
CA TYR A 49 -12.58 2.08 3.30
C TYR A 49 -12.80 0.76 2.57
N CYS A 50 -11.88 -0.19 2.76
CA CYS A 50 -11.95 -1.52 2.16
C CYS A 50 -12.15 -2.61 3.24
N PRO A 51 -13.40 -2.89 3.66
CA PRO A 51 -13.69 -3.84 4.75
C PRO A 51 -13.26 -5.27 4.46
N LYS A 52 -13.29 -5.70 3.19
CA LYS A 52 -12.91 -7.06 2.77
C LYS A 52 -11.42 -7.21 2.44
N SER A 53 -10.61 -6.19 2.75
CA SER A 53 -9.17 -6.21 2.47
C SER A 53 -8.45 -7.09 3.49
N ASN A 54 -7.79 -8.15 3.01
CA ASN A 54 -6.82 -8.95 3.79
C ASN A 54 -5.45 -8.24 3.93
N SER A 55 -5.40 -6.94 3.71
CA SER A 55 -4.20 -6.10 3.65
C SER A 55 -4.44 -4.79 4.37
N THR A 56 -3.39 -4.24 4.98
CA THR A 56 -3.45 -2.97 5.71
C THR A 56 -3.86 -1.82 4.79
N LEU A 57 -3.20 -1.71 3.63
CA LEU A 57 -3.46 -0.73 2.58
C LEU A 57 -3.63 -1.49 1.26
N LYS A 58 -4.71 -1.21 0.55
CA LYS A 58 -4.93 -1.66 -0.81
C LYS A 58 -4.69 -0.47 -1.74
N LEU A 59 -3.60 -0.58 -2.48
CA LEU A 59 -3.08 0.50 -3.33
C LEU A 59 -3.75 0.45 -4.70
N SER A 60 -3.87 1.61 -5.34
CA SER A 60 -4.12 1.68 -6.78
C SER A 60 -3.01 0.97 -7.56
N LEU A 61 -3.33 0.52 -8.77
CA LEU A 61 -2.38 -0.20 -9.64
C LEU A 61 -1.10 0.61 -9.88
N ASP A 62 -1.27 1.92 -10.11
CA ASP A 62 -0.18 2.86 -10.36
C ASP A 62 0.76 2.97 -9.15
N ALA A 63 0.21 3.18 -7.95
CA ALA A 63 0.96 3.23 -6.70
C ALA A 63 1.69 1.91 -6.40
N PHE A 64 1.05 0.77 -6.64
CA PHE A 64 1.67 -0.54 -6.43
C PHE A 64 2.83 -0.76 -7.40
N SER A 65 2.67 -0.38 -8.68
CA SER A 65 3.71 -0.56 -9.71
C SER A 65 5.02 0.19 -9.40
N LYS A 66 4.93 1.31 -8.66
CA LYS A 66 6.07 2.10 -8.18
C LYS A 66 6.82 1.40 -7.04
N LEU A 67 6.12 0.60 -6.24
CA LEU A 67 6.69 -0.12 -5.10
C LEU A 67 7.29 -1.47 -5.49
N ALA A 68 6.57 -2.21 -6.32
CA ALA A 68 6.80 -3.62 -6.54
C ALA A 68 6.35 -4.09 -7.93
N ASP A 69 6.82 -5.28 -8.32
CA ASP A 69 6.30 -5.95 -9.50
C ASP A 69 4.84 -6.38 -9.27
N LEU A 70 3.95 -6.05 -10.21
CA LEU A 70 2.53 -6.37 -10.16
C LEU A 70 2.27 -7.88 -10.00
N SER A 71 3.13 -8.72 -10.57
CA SER A 71 3.06 -10.19 -10.46
C SER A 71 3.25 -10.70 -9.02
N SER A 72 3.86 -9.88 -8.15
CA SER A 72 4.05 -10.23 -6.73
C SER A 72 2.72 -10.27 -5.98
N GLY A 73 1.74 -9.49 -6.41
CA GLY A 73 0.38 -9.38 -5.85
C GLY A 73 0.30 -8.77 -4.44
N LYS A 74 1.22 -9.12 -3.54
CA LYS A 74 1.32 -8.62 -2.16
C LYS A 74 2.78 -8.43 -1.77
N VAL A 75 3.05 -7.36 -1.02
CA VAL A 75 4.37 -7.03 -0.50
C VAL A 75 4.28 -6.49 0.91
N LYS A 76 5.38 -6.58 1.66
CA LYS A 76 5.52 -5.90 2.95
C LYS A 76 5.97 -4.47 2.71
N ILE A 77 5.23 -3.53 3.28
CA ILE A 77 5.55 -2.11 3.21
C ILE A 77 5.79 -1.55 4.61
N LYS A 78 6.66 -0.55 4.68
CA LYS A 78 6.70 0.40 5.79
C LYS A 78 5.93 1.64 5.34
N PHE A 79 5.05 2.15 6.19
CA PHE A 79 4.29 3.37 5.92
C PHE A 79 4.48 4.37 7.06
N LYS A 80 4.49 5.66 6.71
CA LYS A 80 4.58 6.79 7.65
C LYS A 80 3.71 7.93 7.12
N GLN A 81 2.98 8.58 8.02
CA GLN A 81 2.25 9.82 7.73
C GLN A 81 3.22 11.01 7.73
#